data_AF-A0A1B6NRM8-F1
#
_entry.id   AF-A0A1B6NRM8-F1
#
_cell.length_a   1.000
_cell.length_b   1.000
_cell.length_c   1.000
_cell.angle_alpha   90.00
_cell.angle_beta   90.00
_cell.angle_gamma   90.00
#
_symmetry.space_group_name_H-M   'P 1'
#
loop_
_entity.id
_entity.type
_entity.pdbx_description
1 polymer ?
#
loop_
_entity_poly.entity_id
_entity_poly.type
_entity_poly.pdbx_seq_one_letter_code
_entity_poly.pdbx_strand_id
1 'polypeptide(L)'
;MSDTFENTSLKTSTVDETNSAKRPAELLNDLPVLAKDSYYLSRLERELARAAVSKNKKANHVSEQKNNHDEALTKKRAQYDKIKTRSQKAVQARIDSIPSDLPAKLNLDLPVSQRAEDLVQAIIDNQVIIVAGETGSGKTTQLPKLAMLAGRGITGQIGHTQPRRLAARSVANRIAEELGEPLGNTVSFKIRFNEQGSAQSIVKLMTDGILLAELGHDRFLSKYDTIIID
;
A
#
# COMPACT_ATOMS: atom_id res chain seq x y z
N MET A 1 45.49 8.72 -55.05
CA MET A 1 45.70 7.29 -55.27
C MET A 1 44.87 6.54 -54.24
N SER A 2 43.82 5.86 -54.74
CA SER A 2 43.04 4.74 -54.15
C SER A 2 42.50 4.82 -52.71
N ASP A 3 41.33 4.31 -52.35
CA ASP A 3 40.04 4.02 -52.98
C ASP A 3 39.19 3.36 -51.86
N THR A 4 37.90 3.73 -51.79
CA THR A 4 36.72 2.94 -51.35
C THR A 4 36.52 2.35 -49.94
N PHE A 5 35.21 2.12 -49.70
CA PHE A 5 34.47 1.46 -48.60
C PHE A 5 33.91 2.41 -47.53
N GLU A 6 32.61 2.41 -47.18
CA GLU A 6 31.42 1.77 -47.73
C GLU A 6 30.20 2.46 -47.08
N ASN A 7 29.08 2.43 -47.80
CA ASN A 7 27.80 3.02 -47.48
C ASN A 7 27.06 2.16 -46.44
N THR A 8 26.52 2.73 -45.35
CA THR A 8 25.37 2.12 -44.68
C THR A 8 24.49 3.16 -43.98
N SER A 9 23.45 3.58 -44.69
CA SER A 9 22.24 4.14 -44.09
C SER A 9 21.64 3.17 -43.08
N LEU A 10 21.45 3.60 -41.84
CA LEU A 10 20.54 2.97 -40.90
C LEU A 10 19.43 3.94 -40.55
N LYS A 11 18.30 3.62 -41.16
CA LYS A 11 16.94 4.12 -41.02
C LYS A 11 16.62 4.63 -39.61
N THR A 12 16.14 5.86 -39.57
CA THR A 12 15.21 6.38 -38.56
C THR A 12 14.00 5.45 -38.49
N SER A 13 13.97 4.56 -37.50
CA SER A 13 12.77 3.86 -37.09
C SER A 13 11.98 4.73 -36.13
N THR A 14 10.88 5.26 -36.65
CA THR A 14 9.70 5.70 -35.92
C THR A 14 9.37 4.72 -34.79
N VAL A 15 9.48 5.18 -33.54
CA VAL A 15 8.86 4.51 -32.39
C VAL A 15 7.59 5.28 -32.10
N ASP A 16 6.47 4.59 -32.32
CA ASP A 16 5.10 5.05 -32.17
C ASP A 16 4.85 5.84 -30.89
N GLU A 17 4.42 7.09 -31.07
CA GLU A 17 3.76 7.94 -30.07
C GLU A 17 2.34 7.43 -29.76
N THR A 18 2.21 6.16 -29.34
CA THR A 18 0.95 5.62 -28.83
C THR A 18 1.12 5.16 -27.39
N ASN A 19 1.34 6.10 -26.49
CA ASN A 19 0.89 5.92 -25.11
C ASN A 19 0.26 7.22 -24.63
N SER A 20 -0.84 7.59 -25.30
CA SER A 20 -1.71 8.66 -24.84
C SER A 20 -2.18 8.34 -23.43
N ALA A 21 -1.96 9.30 -22.52
CA ALA A 21 -2.51 9.39 -21.19
C ALA A 21 -3.77 8.52 -20.98
N LYS A 22 -3.61 7.38 -20.28
CA LYS A 22 -4.75 6.65 -19.72
C LYS A 22 -5.58 7.64 -18.91
N ARG A 23 -6.88 7.70 -19.19
CA ARG A 23 -7.82 8.59 -18.48
C ARG A 23 -7.71 8.34 -16.97
N PRO A 24 -7.84 9.37 -16.11
CA PRO A 24 -7.71 9.19 -14.66
C PRO A 24 -8.67 8.15 -14.06
N ALA A 25 -9.80 7.87 -14.73
CA ALA A 25 -10.74 6.81 -14.34
C ALA A 25 -10.23 5.37 -14.63
N GLU A 26 -9.34 5.18 -15.60
CA GLU A 26 -8.79 3.85 -15.95
C GLU A 26 -7.65 3.43 -15.01
N LEU A 27 -6.91 4.39 -14.43
CA LEU A 27 -5.89 4.11 -13.39
C LEU A 27 -6.49 3.52 -12.11
N LEU A 28 -7.75 3.88 -11.78
CA LEU A 28 -8.43 3.34 -10.61
C LEU A 28 -8.72 1.83 -10.73
N ASN A 29 -8.78 1.25 -11.93
CA ASN A 29 -9.13 -0.17 -12.09
C ASN A 29 -8.02 -1.13 -11.63
N ASP A 30 -6.76 -0.72 -11.71
CA ASP A 30 -5.58 -1.53 -11.33
C ASP A 30 -5.11 -1.29 -9.89
N LEU A 31 -5.63 -0.28 -9.19
CA LEU A 31 -5.24 -0.01 -7.80
C LEU A 31 -5.75 -1.12 -6.86
N PRO A 32 -4.93 -1.50 -5.86
CA PRO A 32 -5.40 -2.38 -4.82
C PRO A 32 -6.49 -1.70 -3.97
N VAL A 33 -7.11 -2.49 -3.12
CA VAL A 33 -8.10 -2.02 -2.14
C VAL A 33 -7.46 -2.02 -0.75
N LEU A 34 -8.02 -1.27 0.18
CA LEU A 34 -7.59 -1.29 1.58
C LEU A 34 -7.67 -2.72 2.15
N ALA A 35 -6.70 -3.07 3.00
CA ALA A 35 -6.58 -4.39 3.60
C ALA A 35 -7.88 -4.83 4.32
N LYS A 36 -8.50 -3.90 5.07
CA LYS A 36 -9.80 -4.13 5.74
C LYS A 36 -10.97 -4.47 4.80
N ASP A 37 -10.93 -4.00 3.55
CA ASP A 37 -12.00 -4.21 2.58
C ASP A 37 -11.74 -5.45 1.71
N SER A 38 -10.48 -5.87 1.60
CA SER A 38 -10.02 -6.98 0.74
C SER A 38 -10.77 -8.29 0.99
N TYR A 39 -10.91 -8.71 2.25
CA TYR A 39 -11.63 -9.95 2.59
C TYR A 39 -13.10 -9.93 2.17
N TYR A 40 -13.78 -8.82 2.45
CA TYR A 40 -15.20 -8.67 2.12
C TYR A 40 -15.43 -8.63 0.61
N LEU A 41 -14.59 -7.91 -0.13
CA LEU A 41 -14.64 -7.84 -1.59
C LEU A 41 -14.35 -9.19 -2.23
N SER A 42 -13.33 -9.92 -1.77
CA SER A 42 -13.02 -11.29 -2.23
C SER A 42 -14.19 -12.25 -2.00
N ARG A 43 -14.86 -12.15 -0.85
CA ARG A 43 -16.08 -12.93 -0.59
C ARG A 43 -17.22 -12.59 -1.56
N LEU A 44 -17.52 -11.30 -1.75
CA LEU A 44 -18.57 -10.84 -2.66
C LEU A 44 -18.29 -11.28 -4.10
N GLU A 45 -17.04 -11.18 -4.55
CA GLU A 45 -16.60 -11.60 -5.87
C GLU A 45 -16.82 -13.10 -6.09
N ARG A 46 -16.45 -13.94 -5.11
CA ARG A 46 -16.72 -15.39 -5.16
C ARG A 46 -18.22 -15.70 -5.21
N GLU A 47 -19.05 -14.98 -4.45
CA GLU A 47 -20.50 -15.15 -4.48
C GLU A 47 -21.09 -14.79 -5.85
N LEU A 48 -20.67 -13.67 -6.44
CA LEU A 48 -21.08 -13.22 -7.77
C LEU A 48 -20.63 -14.22 -8.86
N ALA A 49 -19.38 -14.72 -8.79
CA ALA A 49 -18.85 -15.70 -9.72
C ALA A 49 -19.63 -17.03 -9.67
N ARG A 50 -19.93 -17.53 -8.46
CA ARG A 50 -20.74 -18.75 -8.28
C ARG A 50 -22.14 -18.60 -8.86
N ALA A 51 -22.77 -17.44 -8.69
CA ALA A 51 -24.09 -17.17 -9.24
C ALA A 51 -24.09 -17.12 -10.78
N ALA A 52 -23.05 -16.55 -11.39
CA ALA A 52 -22.89 -16.53 -12.85
C ALA A 52 -22.78 -17.95 -13.44
N VAL A 53 -22.00 -18.84 -12.80
CA VAL A 53 -21.89 -20.25 -13.21
C VAL A 53 -23.24 -20.99 -13.09
N SER A 54 -23.98 -20.74 -12.01
CA SER A 54 -25.29 -21.38 -11.77
C SER A 54 -26.36 -20.92 -12.77
N LYS A 55 -26.31 -19.66 -13.23
CA LYS A 55 -27.16 -19.16 -14.32
C LYS A 55 -26.93 -19.90 -15.64
N ASN A 56 -25.67 -20.14 -16.01
CA ASN A 56 -25.34 -20.87 -17.24
C ASN A 56 -25.84 -22.33 -17.23
N LYS A 57 -25.97 -22.94 -16.04
CA LYS A 57 -26.42 -24.34 -15.88
C LYS A 57 -27.96 -24.50 -15.83
N LYS A 58 -28.70 -23.45 -15.47
CA LYS A 58 -30.18 -23.44 -15.32
C LYS A 58 -30.92 -22.79 -16.50
N ALA A 59 -30.33 -22.78 -17.69
CA ALA A 59 -30.96 -22.20 -18.89
C ALA A 59 -32.29 -22.90 -19.29
N ASN A 60 -32.59 -24.08 -18.76
CA ASN A 60 -33.88 -24.75 -18.91
C ASN A 60 -34.70 -24.72 -17.59
N HIS A 61 -35.92 -24.18 -17.66
CA HIS A 61 -36.99 -24.12 -16.65
C HIS A 61 -37.06 -22.95 -15.63
N VAL A 62 -38.28 -22.38 -15.56
CA VAL A 62 -38.91 -21.47 -14.58
C VAL A 62 -38.64 -19.95 -14.71
N SER A 63 -39.73 -19.18 -14.81
CA SER A 63 -39.81 -17.75 -15.21
C SER A 63 -40.07 -16.75 -14.08
N GLU A 64 -40.54 -17.16 -12.89
CA GLU A 64 -40.90 -16.21 -11.82
C GLU A 64 -39.83 -16.05 -10.72
N GLN A 65 -39.10 -17.10 -10.34
CA GLN A 65 -38.01 -17.00 -9.35
C GLN A 65 -36.73 -16.31 -9.90
N LYS A 66 -36.63 -16.14 -11.23
CA LYS A 66 -35.49 -15.48 -11.90
C LYS A 66 -35.40 -13.99 -11.58
N ASN A 67 -36.52 -13.28 -11.53
CA ASN A 67 -36.53 -11.82 -11.40
C ASN A 67 -35.99 -11.36 -10.03
N ASN A 68 -36.41 -12.00 -8.94
CA ASN A 68 -35.92 -11.67 -7.59
C ASN A 68 -34.43 -12.02 -7.40
N HIS A 69 -33.97 -13.12 -8.01
CA HIS A 69 -32.56 -13.52 -7.95
C HIS A 69 -31.66 -12.57 -8.73
N ASP A 70 -32.13 -12.11 -9.88
CA ASP A 70 -31.40 -11.18 -10.75
C ASP A 70 -31.31 -9.78 -10.13
N GLU A 71 -32.38 -9.32 -9.47
CA GLU A 71 -32.37 -8.08 -8.71
C GLU A 71 -31.39 -8.16 -7.53
N ALA A 72 -31.37 -9.29 -6.79
CA ALA A 72 -30.44 -9.49 -5.68
C ALA A 72 -28.97 -9.50 -6.14
N LEU A 73 -28.66 -10.11 -7.28
CA LEU A 73 -27.32 -10.11 -7.86
C LEU A 73 -26.89 -8.72 -8.32
N THR A 74 -27.81 -7.96 -8.91
CA THR A 74 -27.56 -6.58 -9.33
C THR A 74 -27.24 -5.70 -8.12
N LYS A 75 -27.99 -5.83 -7.02
CA LYS A 75 -27.71 -5.14 -5.75
C LYS A 75 -26.35 -5.51 -5.18
N LYS A 76 -25.99 -6.80 -5.15
CA LYS A 76 -24.67 -7.27 -4.69
C LYS A 76 -23.53 -6.73 -5.55
N ARG A 77 -23.72 -6.68 -6.87
CA ARG A 77 -22.73 -6.13 -7.80
C ARG A 77 -22.53 -4.63 -7.58
N ALA A 78 -23.63 -3.88 -7.48
CA ALA A 78 -23.57 -2.46 -7.16
C ALA A 78 -22.89 -2.19 -5.80
N GLN A 79 -23.14 -3.04 -4.80
CA GLN A 79 -22.47 -2.97 -3.51
C GLN A 79 -20.95 -3.24 -3.62
N TYR A 80 -20.56 -4.27 -4.37
CA TYR A 80 -19.15 -4.57 -4.65
C TYR A 80 -18.46 -3.38 -5.33
N ASP A 81 -19.02 -2.86 -6.42
CA ASP A 81 -18.43 -1.76 -7.19
C ASP A 81 -18.33 -0.48 -6.34
N LYS A 82 -19.34 -0.20 -5.51
CA LYS A 82 -19.33 0.94 -4.57
C LYS A 82 -18.21 0.83 -3.53
N ILE A 83 -18.04 -0.34 -2.91
CA ILE A 83 -17.01 -0.55 -1.89
C ILE A 83 -15.63 -0.52 -2.52
N LYS A 84 -15.45 -1.21 -3.66
CA LYS A 84 -14.19 -1.23 -4.41
C LYS A 84 -13.75 0.18 -4.78
N THR A 85 -14.63 0.98 -5.38
CA THR A 85 -14.33 2.38 -5.77
C THR A 85 -13.95 3.24 -4.58
N ARG A 86 -14.70 3.15 -3.47
CA ARG A 86 -14.38 3.89 -2.23
C ARG A 86 -12.99 3.50 -1.71
N SER A 87 -12.69 2.20 -1.72
CA SER A 87 -11.45 1.65 -1.19
C SER A 87 -10.25 2.08 -2.05
N GLN A 88 -10.35 1.96 -3.38
CA GLN A 88 -9.32 2.41 -4.33
C GLN A 88 -9.09 3.91 -4.26
N LYS A 89 -10.14 4.72 -4.09
CA LYS A 89 -10.00 6.17 -3.86
C LYS A 89 -9.21 6.47 -2.58
N ALA A 90 -9.41 5.68 -1.52
CA ALA A 90 -8.66 5.85 -0.29
C ALA A 90 -7.19 5.41 -0.45
N VAL A 91 -6.91 4.36 -1.22
CA VAL A 91 -5.54 3.95 -1.59
C VAL A 91 -4.86 5.04 -2.40
N GLN A 92 -5.53 5.61 -3.40
CA GLN A 92 -4.98 6.72 -4.20
C GLN A 92 -4.62 7.91 -3.31
N ALA A 93 -5.51 8.33 -2.41
CA ALA A 93 -5.23 9.42 -1.49
C ALA A 93 -4.03 9.13 -0.56
N ARG A 94 -3.76 7.86 -0.24
CA ARG A 94 -2.57 7.46 0.53
C ARG A 94 -1.30 7.54 -0.32
N ILE A 95 -1.35 7.08 -1.57
CA ILE A 95 -0.24 7.22 -2.52
C ILE A 95 0.11 8.70 -2.71
N ASP A 96 -0.91 9.55 -2.92
CA ASP A 96 -0.74 11.00 -3.12
C ASP A 96 -0.17 11.71 -1.88
N SER A 97 -0.33 11.12 -0.68
CA SER A 97 0.23 11.65 0.57
C SER A 97 1.69 11.27 0.79
N ILE A 98 2.22 10.28 0.05
CA ILE A 98 3.62 9.91 0.16
C ILE A 98 4.44 10.90 -0.68
N PRO A 99 5.47 11.56 -0.10
CA PRO A 99 6.32 12.47 -0.86
C PRO A 99 6.96 11.78 -2.07
N SER A 100 6.84 12.37 -3.26
CA SER A 100 7.43 11.81 -4.48
C SER A 100 8.96 11.82 -4.48
N ASP A 101 9.58 12.67 -3.66
CA ASP A 101 11.01 12.76 -3.43
C ASP A 101 11.50 11.90 -2.25
N LEU A 102 10.69 10.93 -1.79
CA LEU A 102 11.02 10.04 -0.67
C LEU A 102 12.42 9.39 -0.75
N PRO A 103 12.92 8.93 -1.92
CA PRO A 103 14.30 8.42 -2.02
C PRO A 103 15.36 9.45 -1.59
N ALA A 104 15.14 10.73 -1.90
CA ALA A 104 16.04 11.82 -1.50
C ALA A 104 15.92 12.18 -0.01
N LYS A 105 14.86 11.73 0.68
CA LYS A 105 14.67 11.89 2.14
C LYS A 105 15.36 10.80 2.97
N LEU A 106 16.04 9.85 2.33
CA LEU A 106 16.85 8.86 3.04
C LEU A 106 18.15 9.49 3.52
N ASN A 107 18.57 9.16 4.74
CA ASN A 107 19.88 9.57 5.24
C ASN A 107 20.93 8.56 4.78
N LEU A 108 21.68 8.89 3.72
CA LEU A 108 22.65 8.01 3.07
C LEU A 108 23.90 7.72 3.92
N ASP A 109 24.15 8.51 4.97
CA ASP A 109 25.26 8.28 5.90
C ASP A 109 25.03 7.06 6.81
N LEU A 110 23.78 6.56 6.87
CA LEU A 110 23.41 5.44 7.73
C LEU A 110 23.60 4.10 7.01
N PRO A 111 24.18 3.08 7.69
CA PRO A 111 24.41 1.76 7.10
C PRO A 111 23.15 1.10 6.49
N VAL A 112 21.98 1.31 7.12
CA VAL A 112 20.71 0.78 6.61
C VAL A 112 20.32 1.39 5.27
N SER A 113 20.58 2.68 5.06
CA SER A 113 20.26 3.37 3.80
C SER A 113 21.19 2.95 2.65
N GLN A 114 22.43 2.58 2.95
CA GLN A 114 23.37 2.05 1.95
C GLN A 114 22.91 0.70 1.37
N ARG A 115 22.06 -0.02 2.11
CA ARG A 115 21.43 -1.28 1.71
C ARG A 115 19.96 -1.10 1.31
N ALA A 116 19.55 0.13 0.95
CA ALA A 116 18.16 0.46 0.67
C ALA A 116 17.54 -0.44 -0.41
N GLU A 117 18.23 -0.65 -1.54
CA GLU A 117 17.75 -1.48 -2.64
C GLU A 117 17.52 -2.94 -2.20
N ASP A 118 18.54 -3.55 -1.58
CA ASP A 118 18.48 -4.93 -1.05
C ASP A 118 17.31 -5.09 -0.07
N LEU A 119 17.13 -4.13 0.85
CA LEU A 119 16.07 -4.16 1.86
C LEU A 119 14.68 -3.94 1.26
N VAL A 120 14.52 -3.00 0.32
CA VAL A 120 13.26 -2.75 -0.39
C VAL A 120 12.83 -4.00 -1.13
N GLN A 121 13.75 -4.63 -1.86
CA GLN A 121 13.46 -5.87 -2.59
C GLN A 121 13.10 -7.00 -1.63
N ALA A 122 13.83 -7.14 -0.52
CA ALA A 122 13.50 -8.13 0.51
C ALA A 122 12.10 -7.93 1.11
N ILE A 123 11.67 -6.68 1.33
CA ILE A 123 10.32 -6.33 1.81
C ILE A 123 9.25 -6.70 0.79
N ILE A 124 9.53 -6.54 -0.51
CA ILE A 124 8.58 -6.87 -1.58
C ILE A 124 8.40 -8.39 -1.67
N ASP A 125 9.50 -9.13 -1.68
CA ASP A 125 9.52 -10.56 -1.99
C ASP A 125 9.13 -11.46 -0.81
N ASN A 126 9.26 -10.96 0.43
CA ASN A 126 9.07 -11.77 1.62
C ASN A 126 7.98 -11.20 2.53
N GLN A 127 7.15 -12.11 3.07
CA GLN A 127 6.13 -11.74 4.07
C GLN A 127 6.76 -11.32 5.41
N VAL A 128 7.88 -11.94 5.77
CA VAL A 128 8.61 -11.68 7.02
C VAL A 128 10.08 -11.54 6.70
N ILE A 129 10.71 -10.48 7.20
CA ILE A 129 12.15 -10.25 7.13
C ILE A 129 12.69 -9.98 8.52
N ILE A 130 13.94 -10.37 8.76
CA ILE A 130 14.67 -10.06 9.99
C ILE A 130 15.81 -9.12 9.60
N VAL A 131 15.78 -7.90 10.11
CA VAL A 131 16.82 -6.90 9.86
C VAL A 131 17.69 -6.78 11.09
N ALA A 132 18.92 -7.30 11.01
CA ALA A 132 19.92 -7.17 12.06
C ALA A 132 20.90 -6.03 11.74
N GLY A 133 21.35 -5.33 12.77
CA GLY A 133 22.38 -4.29 12.66
C GLY A 133 22.67 -3.66 14.01
N GLU A 134 23.81 -3.01 14.15
CA GLU A 134 24.22 -2.37 15.41
C GLU A 134 23.30 -1.20 15.80
N THR A 135 23.31 -0.83 17.08
CA THR A 135 22.63 0.39 17.54
C THR A 135 23.21 1.60 16.81
N GLY A 136 22.36 2.51 16.36
CA GLY A 136 22.80 3.67 15.57
C GLY A 136 22.92 3.40 14.06
N SER A 137 22.67 2.17 13.59
CA SER A 137 22.69 1.85 12.15
C SER A 137 21.56 2.50 11.33
N GLY A 138 20.59 3.17 12.00
CA GLY A 138 19.47 3.84 11.37
C GLY A 138 18.19 3.01 11.21
N LYS A 139 18.12 1.79 11.76
CA LYS A 139 16.95 0.89 11.60
C LYS A 139 15.62 1.59 11.92
N THR A 140 15.53 2.11 13.14
CA THR A 140 14.32 2.74 13.69
C THR A 140 13.83 3.94 12.88
N THR A 141 14.72 4.72 12.26
CA THR A 141 14.32 5.92 11.50
C THR A 141 14.17 5.65 10.00
N GLN A 142 14.96 4.73 9.43
CA GLN A 142 14.99 4.51 7.98
C GLN A 142 14.09 3.36 7.51
N LEU A 143 13.89 2.29 8.29
CA LEU A 143 13.06 1.15 7.86
C LEU A 143 11.62 1.52 7.50
N PRO A 144 10.92 2.42 8.21
CA PRO A 144 9.58 2.85 7.80
C PRO A 144 9.59 3.53 6.42
N LYS A 145 10.62 4.33 6.11
CA LYS A 145 10.77 4.99 4.80
C LYS A 145 11.09 3.98 3.70
N LEU A 146 11.94 2.99 3.98
CA LEU A 146 12.21 1.89 3.05
C LEU A 146 10.94 1.05 2.80
N ALA A 147 10.13 0.80 3.82
CA ALA A 147 8.85 0.13 3.66
C ALA A 147 7.88 0.94 2.77
N MET A 148 7.83 2.27 2.92
CA MET A 148 7.06 3.14 2.02
C MET A 148 7.56 3.03 0.57
N LEU A 149 8.89 3.01 0.35
CA LEU A 149 9.48 2.80 -0.99
C LEU A 149 9.13 1.43 -1.58
N ALA A 150 9.00 0.40 -0.73
CA ALA A 150 8.52 -0.92 -1.11
C ALA A 150 7.00 -0.99 -1.36
N GLY A 151 6.30 0.16 -1.40
CA GLY A 151 4.86 0.24 -1.63
C GLY A 151 4.01 -0.16 -0.42
N ARG A 152 4.58 -0.19 0.79
CA ARG A 152 3.83 -0.43 2.03
C ARG A 152 3.17 0.85 2.54
N GLY A 153 2.13 0.72 3.36
CA GLY A 153 1.38 1.85 3.90
C GLY A 153 0.27 2.39 2.99
N ILE A 154 0.10 1.83 1.78
CA ILE A 154 -0.92 2.24 0.81
C ILE A 154 -2.24 1.50 0.98
N THR A 155 -2.23 0.27 1.51
CA THR A 155 -3.45 -0.54 1.74
C THR A 155 -3.86 -0.60 3.21
N GLY A 156 -2.92 -0.31 4.11
CA GLY A 156 -3.10 -0.12 5.54
C GLY A 156 -2.04 0.85 6.07
N GLN A 157 -1.90 1.00 7.39
CA GLN A 157 -0.79 1.75 7.99
C GLN A 157 0.44 0.84 8.14
N ILE A 158 1.63 1.44 8.16
CA ILE A 158 2.84 0.82 8.68
C ILE A 158 2.85 1.06 10.18
N GLY A 159 2.57 0.01 10.96
CA GLY A 159 2.64 0.05 12.41
C GLY A 159 4.08 -0.18 12.85
N HIS A 160 4.69 0.77 13.56
CA HIS A 160 6.06 0.63 14.04
C HIS A 160 6.07 0.70 15.56
N THR A 161 6.40 -0.43 16.20
CA THR A 161 6.42 -0.52 17.65
C THR A 161 7.74 -0.05 18.23
N GLN A 162 7.68 0.40 19.49
CA GLN A 162 8.83 0.81 20.28
C GLN A 162 8.56 0.45 21.74
N PRO A 163 9.51 -0.15 22.47
CA PRO A 163 9.28 -0.57 23.85
C PRO A 163 9.08 0.62 24.81
N ARG A 164 9.56 1.81 24.43
CA ARG A 164 9.55 3.02 25.27
C ARG A 164 8.67 4.12 24.67
N ARG A 165 7.78 4.70 25.49
CA ARG A 165 6.88 5.81 25.08
C ARG A 165 7.63 7.02 24.52
N LEU A 166 8.73 7.42 25.18
CA LEU A 166 9.51 8.58 24.74
C LEU A 166 10.22 8.30 23.41
N ALA A 167 10.66 7.06 23.19
CA ALA A 167 11.25 6.64 21.91
C ALA A 167 10.20 6.71 20.79
N ALA A 168 9.01 6.13 20.99
CA ALA A 168 7.92 6.21 20.00
C ALA A 168 7.63 7.65 19.54
N ARG A 169 7.52 8.59 20.50
CA ARG A 169 7.28 10.01 20.18
C ARG A 169 8.49 10.66 19.50
N SER A 170 9.70 10.45 20.02
CA SER A 170 10.92 11.04 19.49
C SER A 170 11.22 10.56 18.07
N VAL A 171 11.02 9.28 17.81
CA VAL A 171 11.19 8.66 16.49
C VAL A 171 10.15 9.19 15.51
N ALA A 172 8.88 9.32 15.94
CA ALA A 172 7.84 9.88 15.09
C ALA A 172 8.17 11.32 14.65
N ASN A 173 8.58 12.17 15.59
CA ASN A 173 9.02 13.53 15.29
C ASN A 173 10.22 13.53 14.33
N ARG A 174 11.22 12.69 14.61
CA ARG A 174 12.42 12.60 13.77
C ARG A 174 12.11 12.18 12.33
N ILE A 175 11.24 11.19 12.13
CA ILE A 175 10.84 10.75 10.79
C ILE A 175 10.05 11.86 10.08
N ALA A 176 9.14 12.55 10.78
CA ALA A 176 8.39 13.67 10.21
C ALA A 176 9.32 14.83 9.77
N GLU A 177 10.30 15.18 10.61
CA GLU A 177 11.34 16.16 10.30
C GLU A 177 12.18 15.74 9.07
N GLU A 178 12.60 14.48 9.00
CA GLU A 178 13.35 13.95 7.85
C GLU A 178 12.52 13.94 6.56
N LEU A 179 11.20 13.79 6.64
CA LEU A 179 10.29 13.91 5.50
C LEU A 179 9.98 15.36 5.12
N GLY A 180 10.31 16.33 5.98
CA GLY A 180 10.01 17.75 5.78
C GLY A 180 8.54 18.11 6.01
N GLU A 181 7.83 17.33 6.82
CA GLU A 181 6.40 17.51 7.10
C GLU A 181 6.11 17.67 8.60
N PRO A 182 5.02 18.36 8.98
CA PRO A 182 4.59 18.38 10.36
C PRO A 182 4.10 17.01 10.81
N LEU A 183 4.40 16.67 12.07
CA LEU A 183 3.88 15.45 12.69
C LEU A 183 2.34 15.45 12.69
N GLY A 184 1.75 14.36 12.20
CA GLY A 184 0.31 14.11 12.16
C GLY A 184 -0.24 13.88 10.76
N ASN A 185 0.54 14.24 9.72
CA ASN A 185 0.23 14.01 8.31
C ASN A 185 0.62 12.58 7.91
N THR A 186 1.79 12.40 7.29
CA THR A 186 2.30 11.09 6.86
C THR A 186 2.72 10.22 8.05
N VAL A 187 3.22 10.83 9.11
CA VAL A 187 3.68 10.14 10.33
C VAL A 187 2.80 10.54 11.50
N SER A 188 2.32 9.55 12.26
CA SER A 188 1.59 9.74 13.51
C SER A 188 2.25 8.95 14.64
N PHE A 189 1.86 9.25 15.89
CA PHE A 189 2.17 8.37 17.00
C PHE A 189 0.97 8.15 17.93
N LYS A 190 0.96 7.00 18.59
CA LYS A 190 0.02 6.65 19.66
C LYS A 190 0.75 5.96 20.81
N ILE A 191 0.72 6.61 21.97
CA ILE A 191 1.20 6.04 23.23
C ILE A 191 0.08 6.11 24.27
N ARG A 192 0.28 5.48 25.42
CA ARG A 192 -0.71 5.56 26.50
C ARG A 192 -0.92 7.02 26.91
N PHE A 193 -2.17 7.47 26.88
CA PHE A 193 -2.63 8.82 27.24
C PHE A 193 -2.20 9.96 26.29
N ASN A 194 -1.56 9.67 25.16
CA ASN A 194 -1.16 10.70 24.20
C ASN A 194 -1.14 10.15 22.77
N GLU A 195 -1.76 10.86 21.85
CA GLU A 195 -1.88 10.51 20.44
C GLU A 195 -1.83 11.81 19.62
N GLN A 196 -1.08 11.79 18.53
CA GLN A 196 -1.04 12.88 17.57
C GLN A 196 -1.07 12.33 16.15
N GLY A 197 -1.94 12.89 15.33
CA GLY A 197 -2.12 12.53 13.93
C GLY A 197 -3.46 11.85 13.68
N SER A 198 -3.58 11.29 12.48
CA SER A 198 -4.84 10.77 11.97
C SER A 198 -4.72 9.29 11.56
N ALA A 199 -5.87 8.62 11.41
CA ALA A 199 -5.94 7.26 10.87
C ALA A 199 -5.54 7.18 9.39
N GLN A 200 -5.37 8.34 8.74
CA GLN A 200 -4.95 8.48 7.36
C GLN A 200 -3.42 8.49 7.22
N SER A 201 -2.68 8.67 8.31
CA SER A 201 -1.22 8.58 8.29
C SER A 201 -0.74 7.24 7.73
N ILE A 202 0.41 7.30 7.05
CA ILE A 202 1.06 6.15 6.42
C ILE A 202 1.81 5.36 7.47
N VAL A 203 2.58 6.05 8.32
CA VAL A 203 3.37 5.45 9.39
C VAL A 203 2.76 5.83 10.74
N LYS A 204 2.54 4.83 11.59
CA LYS A 204 2.08 5.02 12.97
C LYS A 204 3.07 4.43 13.94
N LEU A 205 3.75 5.30 14.68
CA LEU A 205 4.62 4.91 15.79
C LEU A 205 3.77 4.60 17.01
N MET A 206 4.05 3.50 17.68
CA MET A 206 3.30 3.15 18.88
C MET A 206 4.16 2.38 19.87
N THR A 207 3.69 2.26 21.11
CA THR A 207 4.29 1.29 22.03
C THR A 207 3.70 -0.10 21.85
N ASP A 208 4.43 -1.13 22.21
CA ASP A 208 3.97 -2.53 22.16
C ASP A 208 2.64 -2.72 22.87
N GLY A 209 2.46 -2.07 24.03
CA GLY A 209 1.21 -2.10 24.78
C GLY A 209 0.01 -1.49 24.04
N ILE A 210 0.24 -0.56 23.10
CA ILE A 210 -0.84 -0.02 22.25
C ILE A 210 -1.20 -1.04 21.17
N LEU A 211 -0.22 -1.68 20.54
CA LEU A 211 -0.47 -2.74 19.56
C LEU A 211 -1.21 -3.93 20.21
N LEU A 212 -0.77 -4.35 21.39
CA LEU A 212 -1.43 -5.39 22.18
C LEU A 212 -2.87 -5.03 22.57
N ALA A 213 -3.14 -3.77 22.92
CA ALA A 213 -4.50 -3.31 23.20
C ALA A 213 -5.38 -3.32 21.93
N GLU A 214 -4.82 -2.95 20.78
CA GLU A 214 -5.55 -2.98 19.51
C GLU A 214 -5.88 -4.42 19.06
N LEU A 215 -5.02 -5.40 19.34
CA LEU A 215 -5.30 -6.83 19.08
C LEU A 215 -6.57 -7.33 19.79
N GLY A 216 -6.94 -6.73 20.93
CA GLY A 216 -8.17 -7.06 21.64
C GLY A 216 -9.45 -6.69 20.85
N HIS A 217 -9.37 -5.66 20.00
CA HIS A 217 -10.50 -5.17 19.20
C HIS A 217 -10.42 -5.56 17.73
N ASP A 218 -9.22 -5.64 17.18
CA ASP A 218 -8.92 -6.02 15.80
C ASP A 218 -7.89 -7.15 15.78
N ARG A 219 -8.39 -8.38 15.95
CA ARG A 219 -7.56 -9.60 15.98
C ARG A 219 -6.72 -9.79 14.72
N PHE A 220 -7.20 -9.29 13.58
CA PHE A 220 -6.53 -9.46 12.29
C PHE A 220 -5.62 -8.27 11.95
N LEU A 221 -5.56 -7.25 12.81
CA LEU A 221 -4.81 -6.02 12.58
C LEU A 221 -5.09 -5.42 11.20
N SER A 222 -6.35 -5.49 10.76
CA SER A 222 -6.82 -5.12 9.42
C SER A 222 -6.54 -3.66 9.01
N LYS A 223 -6.21 -2.81 9.99
CA LYS A 223 -5.77 -1.44 9.79
C LYS A 223 -4.33 -1.32 9.27
N TYR A 224 -3.50 -2.33 9.49
CA TYR A 224 -2.09 -2.34 9.13
C TYR A 224 -1.87 -3.26 7.94
N ASP A 225 -1.02 -2.82 7.01
CA ASP A 225 -0.50 -3.73 5.96
C ASP A 225 0.90 -4.23 6.27
N THR A 226 1.62 -3.52 7.16
CA THR A 226 2.98 -3.82 7.55
C THR A 226 3.16 -3.50 9.02
N ILE A 227 3.87 -4.37 9.74
CA ILE A 227 4.23 -4.17 11.13
C ILE A 227 5.73 -4.30 11.27
N ILE A 228 6.37 -3.28 11.83
CA ILE A 228 7.77 -3.26 12.21
C ILE A 228 7.81 -3.42 13.72
N ILE A 229 8.47 -4.48 14.17
CA ILE A 229 8.72 -4.75 15.59
C ILE A 229 10.17 -4.36 15.89
N ASP A 230 10.34 -3.33 16.71
CA ASP A 230 11.63 -2.78 17.18
C ASP A 230 11.61 -2.65 18.71
#